data_AF-A0A519R910-F1
#
_entry.id   AF-A0A519R910-F1
#
_cell.length_a   1.000
_cell.length_b   1.000
_cell.length_c   1.000
_cell.angle_alpha   90.00
_cell.angle_beta   90.00
_cell.angle_gamma   90.00
#
_symmetry.space_group_name_H-M   'P 1'
#
loop_
_entity.id
_entity.type
_entity.pdbx_description
1 polymer ?
#
loop_
_entity_poly.entity_id
_entity_poly.type
_entity_poly.pdbx_seq_one_letter_code
_entity_poly.pdbx_strand_id
1 'polypeptide(L)' 'IKAEYDILVNELTKYNPEMLDKERMLVISKCDMLDDELKAELKTQLDQDFKDIPYMFISSVAQQGLTELKDKLWKMLND' A
#
# COMPACT_ATOMS: atom_id res chain seq x y z
N ILE A 1 -10.42 4.62 5.37
CA ILE A 1 -9.51 4.03 4.36
C ILE A 1 -9.68 4.64 2.96
N LYS A 2 -10.76 4.36 2.20
CA LYS A 2 -10.90 4.90 0.84
C LYS A 2 -10.82 6.43 0.77
N ALA A 3 -11.52 7.13 1.66
CA ALA A 3 -11.49 8.60 1.72
C ALA A 3 -10.08 9.16 2.00
N GLU A 4 -9.31 8.50 2.86
CA GLU A 4 -7.92 8.90 3.16
C GLU A 4 -7.00 8.64 1.96
N TYR A 5 -7.21 7.53 1.26
CA TYR A 5 -6.50 7.25 0.00
C TYR A 5 -6.84 8.30 -1.07
N ASP A 6 -8.12 8.65 -1.25
CA ASP A 6 -8.55 9.68 -2.20
C ASP A 6 -7.97 11.06 -1.85
N ILE A 7 -7.92 11.42 -0.56
CA ILE A 7 -7.26 12.64 -0.09
C ILE A 7 -5.77 12.60 -0.47
N LEU A 8 -5.08 11.50 -0.17
CA LEU A 8 -3.66 11.34 -0.46
C LEU A 8 -3.37 11.41 -1.97
N VAL A 9 -4.19 10.76 -2.80
CA VAL A 9 -4.08 10.79 -4.27
C VAL A 9 -4.33 12.19 -4.80
N ASN A 10 -5.31 12.91 -4.24
CA ASN A 10 -5.61 14.28 -4.65
C ASN A 10 -4.46 15.23 -4.27
N GLU A 11 -3.85 15.07 -3.09
CA GLU A 11 -2.64 15.80 -2.71
C GLU A 11 -1.46 15.46 -3.63
N LEU A 12 -1.26 14.18 -3.94
CA LEU A 12 -0.20 13.72 -4.84
C LEU A 12 -0.38 14.31 -6.26
N THR A 13 -1.62 14.33 -6.76
CA THR A 13 -1.98 14.87 -8.08
C THR A 13 -1.71 16.38 -8.15
N LYS A 14 -1.99 17.11 -7.06
CA LYS A 14 -1.68 18.54 -6.95
C LYS A 14 -0.18 18.82 -6.90
N TYR A 15 0.60 17.92 -6.28
CA TYR A 15 2.05 18.05 -6.20
C TYR A 15 2.76 17.72 -7.52
N ASN A 16 2.40 16.60 -8.16
CA ASN A 16 2.92 16.25 -9.48
C ASN A 16 1.97 15.28 -10.21
N PRO A 17 1.22 15.72 -11.24
CA PRO A 17 0.26 14.88 -11.93
C PRO A 17 0.91 13.71 -12.69
N GLU A 18 2.18 13.80 -13.07
CA GLU A 18 2.94 12.71 -13.72
C GLU A 18 3.18 11.51 -12.78
N MET A 19 2.96 11.67 -11.46
CA MET A 19 3.01 10.56 -10.50
C MET A 19 1.82 9.59 -10.64
N LEU A 20 0.73 10.01 -11.29
CA LEU A 20 -0.43 9.14 -11.52
C LEU A 20 -0.15 8.05 -12.56
N ASP A 21 0.77 8.29 -13.49
CA ASP A 21 1.15 7.34 -14.55
C ASP A 21 2.12 6.25 -14.07
N LYS A 22 2.72 6.41 -12.89
CA LYS A 22 3.61 5.41 -12.32
C LYS A 22 2.84 4.26 -11.71
N GLU A 23 3.41 3.06 -11.76
CA GLU A 23 2.89 1.93 -11.01
C GLU A 23 2.87 2.25 -9.52
N ARG A 24 1.70 2.02 -8.90
CA ARG A 24 1.43 2.35 -7.50
C ARG A 24 1.16 1.05 -6.74
N MET A 25 1.75 0.93 -5.57
CA MET A 25 1.52 -0.16 -4.62
C MET A 25 1.07 0.43 -3.28
N LEU A 26 0.03 -0.15 -2.69
CA LEU A 26 -0.43 0.26 -1.37
C LEU A 26 0.35 -0.49 -0.29
N VAL A 27 1.00 0.24 0.61
CA VAL A 27 1.76 -0.38 1.71
C VAL A 27 1.14 0.03 3.04
N ILE A 28 0.67 -0.95 3.79
CA ILE A 28 0.09 -0.74 5.12
C ILE A 28 1.17 -0.98 6.15
N SER A 29 1.71 0.11 6.68
CA SER A 29 2.71 0.09 7.74
C SER A 29 2.09 -0.13 9.13
N LYS A 30 2.88 -0.65 10.08
CA LYS A 30 2.50 -0.93 11.47
C LYS A 30 1.44 -2.02 11.64
N CYS A 31 1.50 -3.09 10.84
CA CYS A 31 0.62 -4.24 11.02
C CYS A 31 0.89 -5.08 12.28
N ASP A 32 1.88 -4.71 13.09
CA ASP A 32 2.20 -5.32 14.38
C ASP A 32 1.10 -5.14 15.44
N MET A 33 0.31 -4.07 15.35
CA MET A 33 -0.84 -3.84 16.25
C MET A 33 -2.15 -4.46 15.76
N LEU A 34 -2.15 -5.14 14.61
CA LEU A 34 -3.34 -5.74 14.02
C LEU A 34 -3.35 -7.25 14.25
N ASP A 35 -4.35 -7.73 14.96
CA ASP A 35 -4.66 -9.15 15.08
C ASP A 35 -5.11 -9.75 13.73
N ASP A 36 -5.06 -11.08 13.60
CA ASP A 36 -5.39 -11.77 12.36
C ASP A 36 -6.82 -11.50 11.86
N GLU A 37 -7.77 -11.31 12.78
CA GLU A 37 -9.16 -10.95 12.45
C GLU A 37 -9.24 -9.55 11.82
N LEU A 38 -8.58 -8.56 12.43
CA LEU A 38 -8.52 -7.19 11.89
C LEU A 38 -7.80 -7.15 10.55
N LYS A 39 -6.73 -7.94 10.38
CA LYS A 39 -6.04 -8.09 9.08
C LYS A 39 -6.96 -8.66 8.02
N ALA A 40 -7.80 -9.65 8.35
CA ALA A 40 -8.73 -10.26 7.40
C ALA A 40 -9.84 -9.27 6.98
N GLU A 41 -10.36 -8.48 7.92
CA GLU A 41 -11.34 -7.43 7.61
C GLU A 41 -10.73 -6.32 6.73
N LEU A 42 -9.54 -5.83 7.08
CA LEU A 42 -8.81 -4.87 6.25
C LEU A 42 -8.55 -5.43 4.86
N LYS A 43 -8.09 -6.68 4.77
CA LYS A 43 -7.85 -7.35 3.49
C LYS A 43 -9.12 -7.39 2.63
N THR A 44 -10.26 -7.73 3.24
CA THR A 44 -11.56 -7.77 2.56
C THR A 44 -11.97 -6.39 2.04
N GLN A 45 -11.81 -5.35 2.87
CA GLN A 45 -12.08 -3.96 2.45
C GLN A 45 -11.14 -3.51 1.33
N LEU A 46 -9.86 -3.85 1.42
CA LEU A 46 -8.87 -3.49 0.41
C LEU A 46 -9.11 -4.22 -0.91
N ASP A 47 -9.44 -5.51 -0.90
CA ASP A 47 -9.83 -6.25 -2.10
C ASP A 47 -11.09 -5.66 -2.75
N GLN A 48 -12.02 -5.13 -1.94
CA GLN A 48 -13.24 -4.49 -2.42
C GLN A 48 -12.97 -3.09 -3.01
N ASP A 49 -12.12 -2.29 -2.38
CA ASP A 49 -11.83 -0.91 -2.78
C ASP A 49 -10.71 -0.79 -3.82
N PHE A 50 -9.76 -1.73 -3.84
CA PHE A 50 -8.50 -1.67 -4.58
C PHE A 50 -8.22 -2.95 -5.37
N LYS A 51 -9.19 -3.35 -6.19
CA LYS A 51 -9.18 -4.61 -6.94
C LYS A 51 -7.98 -4.80 -7.88
N ASP A 52 -7.44 -3.71 -8.41
CA ASP A 52 -6.33 -3.70 -9.37
C ASP A 52 -5.02 -3.14 -8.79
N ILE A 53 -4.99 -2.76 -7.50
CA ILE A 53 -3.79 -2.18 -6.89
C ILE A 53 -3.15 -3.21 -5.96
N PRO A 54 -1.90 -3.63 -6.21
CA PRO A 54 -1.24 -4.58 -5.35
C PRO A 54 -0.98 -3.92 -3.99
N TYR A 55 -1.32 -4.62 -2.92
CA TYR A 55 -1.11 -4.15 -1.55
C TYR A 55 -0.17 -5.08 -0.76
N MET A 56 0.47 -4.55 0.28
CA MET A 56 1.36 -5.28 1.17
C MET A 56 1.27 -4.75 2.60
N PHE A 57 1.36 -5.65 3.58
CA PHE A 57 1.49 -5.30 4.99
C PHE A 57 2.95 -5.35 5.40
N ILE A 58 3.43 -4.30 6.05
CA ILE A 58 4.78 -4.24 6.62
C ILE A 58 4.74 -3.78 8.07
N SER A 59 5.75 -4.17 8.84
CA SER A 59 6.04 -3.53 10.12
C SER A 59 7.47 -3.02 10.11
N SER A 60 7.62 -1.70 10.06
CA SER A 60 8.92 -1.04 10.14
C SER A 60 9.60 -1.27 11.50
N VAL A 61 8.81 -1.45 12.57
CA VAL A 61 9.32 -1.69 13.93
C VAL A 61 9.77 -3.14 14.09
N ALA A 62 8.96 -4.10 13.65
CA ALA A 62 9.31 -5.52 13.72
C ALA A 62 10.26 -5.96 12.59
N GLN A 63 10.63 -5.04 11.68
CA GLN A 63 11.38 -5.30 10.45
C GLN A 63 10.77 -6.38 9.55
N GLN A 64 9.44 -6.58 9.63
CA GLN A 64 8.71 -7.57 8.87
C GLN A 64 8.23 -6.99 7.53
N GLY A 65 8.35 -7.76 6.45
CA GLY A 65 7.92 -7.37 5.10
C GLY A 65 8.80 -6.32 4.40
N LEU A 66 9.85 -5.80 5.06
CA LEU A 66 10.77 -4.82 4.46
C LEU A 66 11.60 -5.39 3.30
N THR A 67 12.05 -6.65 3.42
CA THR A 67 12.80 -7.33 2.36
C THR A 67 11.92 -7.53 1.13
N GLU A 68 10.71 -8.08 1.32
CA GLU A 68 9.75 -8.29 0.24
C GLU A 68 9.33 -6.96 -0.42
N LEU A 69 9.17 -5.89 0.37
CA LEU A 69 8.90 -4.55 -0.16
C LEU A 69 10.04 -4.08 -1.07
N LYS A 70 11.29 -4.23 -0.64
CA LYS A 70 12.46 -3.85 -1.46
C LYS A 70 12.51 -4.67 -2.75
N ASP A 71 12.29 -5.98 -2.67
CA ASP A 71 12.27 -6.85 -3.85
C ASP A 71 11.14 -6.46 -4.82
N LYS A 72 9.95 -6.15 -4.31
CA LYS A 72 8.83 -5.70 -5.16
C LYS A 72 9.11 -4.34 -5.81
N LEU A 73 9.59 -3.36 -5.04
CA LEU A 73 9.97 -2.06 -5.58
C LEU A 73 11.08 -2.19 -6.62
N TRP A 74 12.05 -3.07 -6.38
CA TRP A 74 13.13 -3.33 -7.33
C TRP A 74 12.61 -3.92 -8.64
N LYS A 75 11.64 -4.85 -8.58
CA LYS A 75 10.97 -5.38 -9.78
C LYS A 75 10.20 -4.29 -10.52
N MET A 76 9.38 -3.50 -9.81
CA MET A 76 8.60 -2.41 -10.40
C MET A 76 9.45 -1.30 -11.04
N LEU A 77 10.73 -1.18 -10.66
CA LEU A 77 11.65 -0.16 -11.21
C LEU A 77 12.51 -0.69 -12.36
N ASN A 78 12.67 -2.01 -12.50
CA ASN A 78 13.54 -2.64 -13.51
C ASN A 78 12.79 -3.45 -14.59
N ASP A 79 11.48 -3.63 -14.46
CA ASP A 79 10.57 -3.97 -15.57
C ASP A 79 10.16 -2.69 -16.32
#